data_AF-A0A0Q5FC01-F1
#
_entry.id   AF-A0A0Q5FC01-F1
#
_cell.length_a   1.000
_cell.length_b   1.000
_cell.length_c   1.000
_cell.angle_alpha   90.00
_cell.angle_beta   90.00
_cell.angle_gamma   90.00
#
_symmetry.space_group_name_H-M   'P 1'
#
loop_
_entity.id
_entity.type
_entity.pdbx_description
1 polymer ?
#
loop_
_entity_poly.entity_id
_entity_poly.type
_entity_poly.pdbx_seq_one_letter_code
_entity_poly.pdbx_strand_id
1 'polypeptide(L)'
;MRSSVDVSGLRCYQKTIDGLTYNVPRGISREVRSAVWVVRIVRDKRVILQSRFADATFGSTLGALEAASIHLKHSGHACLEQDILQLDEHAAVHWRKRSGVGLCAVSYVTSNGPGRGETFFISTWKRVESGRGLDKFRAKLVETLACSHALQHDLAQVPEPVLKHLEIQAKKLMASASFEAFVEAGKRKAERIAVGEYVDSLR
;
A
#
# COMPACT_ATOMS: atom_id res chain seq x y z
N MET A 1 -7.79 6.59 10.27
CA MET A 1 -8.87 6.10 9.38
C MET A 1 -8.71 4.59 9.25
N ARG A 2 -9.53 3.78 9.93
CA ARG A 2 -9.40 2.30 9.96
C ARG A 2 -9.62 1.77 8.53
N SER A 3 -8.58 1.22 7.90
CA SER A 3 -8.76 0.50 6.64
C SER A 3 -9.18 -0.93 6.95
N SER A 4 -10.38 -1.32 6.53
CA SER A 4 -10.80 -2.71 6.49
C SER A 4 -10.19 -3.38 5.26
N VAL A 5 -9.83 -4.65 5.41
CA VAL A 5 -9.45 -5.53 4.31
C VAL A 5 -10.68 -6.35 3.99
N ASP A 6 -11.11 -6.33 2.73
CA ASP A 6 -12.16 -7.23 2.27
C ASP A 6 -11.58 -8.63 2.02
N VAL A 7 -12.43 -9.67 1.98
CA VAL A 7 -12.06 -11.08 1.73
C VAL A 7 -11.18 -11.24 0.47
N SER A 8 -11.29 -10.29 -0.46
CA SER A 8 -10.49 -10.20 -1.68
C SER A 8 -9.03 -9.73 -1.50
N GLY A 9 -8.63 -9.27 -0.30
CA GLY A 9 -7.31 -8.70 0.00
C GLY A 9 -7.14 -7.22 -0.39
N LEU A 10 -8.24 -6.57 -0.80
CA LEU A 10 -8.25 -5.16 -1.20
C LEU A 10 -8.40 -4.23 0.00
N ARG A 11 -7.61 -3.16 0.03
CA ARG A 11 -7.79 -2.12 1.04
C ARG A 11 -9.05 -1.33 0.77
N CYS A 12 -9.94 -1.29 1.75
CA CYS A 12 -11.23 -0.65 1.64
C CYS A 12 -11.35 0.61 2.51
N TYR A 13 -12.34 1.43 2.18
CA TYR A 13 -12.90 2.47 3.03
C TYR A 13 -14.41 2.23 3.16
N GLN A 14 -15.01 2.67 4.25
CA GLN A 14 -16.45 2.54 4.43
C GLN A 14 -17.19 3.65 3.68
N LYS A 15 -18.28 3.30 3.01
CA LYS A 15 -19.18 4.25 2.36
C LYS A 15 -20.63 3.87 2.57
N THR A 16 -21.44 4.81 3.06
CA THR A 16 -22.89 4.63 3.22
C THR A 16 -23.63 5.06 1.96
N ILE A 17 -24.52 4.21 1.45
CA ILE A 17 -25.43 4.48 0.34
C ILE A 17 -26.80 3.93 0.75
N ASP A 18 -27.82 4.77 0.69
CA ASP A 18 -29.21 4.42 0.99
C ASP A 18 -29.37 3.69 2.34
N GLY A 19 -28.65 4.15 3.37
CA GLY A 19 -28.68 3.59 4.72
C GLY A 19 -27.83 2.33 4.94
N LEU A 20 -27.26 1.74 3.89
CA LEU A 20 -26.37 0.58 3.96
C LEU A 20 -24.90 1.00 3.87
N THR A 21 -24.05 0.39 4.69
CA THR A 21 -22.59 0.66 4.70
C THR A 21 -21.84 -0.42 3.93
N TYR A 22 -21.06 0.01 2.93
CA TYR A 22 -20.26 -0.84 2.06
C TYR A 22 -18.77 -0.68 2.36
N ASN A 23 -18.01 -1.79 2.31
CA ASN A 23 -16.55 -1.75 2.27
C ASN A 23 -16.09 -1.60 0.81
N VAL A 24 -15.65 -0.40 0.44
CA VAL A 24 -15.33 -0.04 -0.95
C VAL A 24 -13.82 -0.07 -1.17
N PRO A 25 -13.29 -0.88 -2.11
CA PRO A 25 -11.87 -0.85 -2.43
C PRO A 25 -11.36 0.52 -2.86
N ARG A 26 -10.15 0.87 -2.42
CA ARG A 26 -9.47 2.09 -2.88
C ARG A 26 -9.25 2.05 -4.38
N GLY A 27 -9.61 3.13 -5.06
CA GLY A 27 -9.65 3.21 -6.54
C GLY A 27 -11.05 3.01 -7.13
N ILE A 28 -12.04 2.74 -6.28
CA ILE A 28 -13.46 2.72 -6.64
C ILE A 28 -14.17 3.90 -5.97
N SER A 29 -14.97 4.63 -6.74
CA SER A 29 -15.83 5.71 -6.25
C SER A 29 -17.27 5.50 -6.71
N ARG A 30 -18.21 6.17 -6.01
CA ARG A 30 -19.63 6.15 -6.35
C ARG A 30 -20.02 7.44 -7.03
N GLU A 31 -20.64 7.35 -8.20
CA GLU A 31 -21.41 8.43 -8.81
C GLU A 31 -22.88 8.24 -8.46
N VAL A 32 -23.35 9.01 -7.48
CA VAL A 32 -24.69 8.85 -6.88
C VAL A 32 -25.80 9.11 -7.91
N ARG A 33 -25.70 10.20 -8.67
CA ARG A 33 -26.73 10.61 -9.65
C ARG A 33 -26.95 9.56 -10.75
N SER A 34 -25.89 8.90 -11.18
CA SER A 34 -25.93 7.93 -12.27
C SER A 34 -26.11 6.50 -11.78
N ALA A 35 -26.23 6.29 -10.47
CA ALA A 35 -26.24 4.97 -9.83
C ALA A 35 -25.12 4.03 -10.34
N VAL A 36 -23.89 4.53 -10.40
CA VAL A 36 -22.74 3.82 -10.98
C VAL A 36 -21.55 3.80 -10.03
N TRP A 37 -20.89 2.65 -9.91
CA TRP A 37 -19.53 2.54 -9.38
C TRP A 37 -18.51 2.78 -10.48
N VAL A 38 -17.49 3.58 -10.18
CA VAL A 38 -16.43 3.93 -11.12
C VAL A 38 -15.11 3.43 -10.56
N VAL A 39 -14.48 2.52 -11.29
CA VAL A 39 -13.08 2.16 -11.08
C VAL A 39 -12.25 3.18 -11.81
N ARG A 40 -11.42 3.95 -11.10
CA ARG A 40 -10.52 4.94 -11.72
C ARG A 40 -9.15 4.92 -11.05
N ILE A 41 -8.12 4.58 -11.82
CA ILE A 41 -6.74 4.61 -11.36
C ILE A 41 -5.96 5.65 -12.15
N VAL A 42 -5.38 6.60 -11.42
CA VAL A 42 -4.49 7.63 -11.97
C VAL A 42 -3.06 7.30 -11.53
N ARG A 43 -2.13 7.25 -12.49
CA ARG A 43 -0.68 7.16 -12.24
C ARG A 43 0.01 8.20 -13.11
N ASP A 44 0.99 8.90 -12.53
CA ASP A 44 1.77 9.93 -13.25
C ASP A 44 0.89 10.95 -13.98
N LYS A 45 -0.19 11.40 -13.31
CA LYS A 45 -1.22 12.32 -13.84
C LYS A 45 -2.01 11.78 -15.05
N ARG A 46 -1.85 10.52 -15.42
CA ARG A 46 -2.59 9.85 -16.50
C ARG A 46 -3.58 8.85 -15.93
N VAL A 47 -4.77 8.78 -16.53
CA VAL A 47 -5.75 7.74 -16.23
C VAL A 47 -5.27 6.46 -16.92
N ILE A 48 -4.92 5.44 -16.14
CA ILE A 48 -4.45 4.16 -16.67
C ILE A 48 -5.52 3.06 -16.61
N LEU A 49 -6.58 3.29 -15.83
CA LEU A 49 -7.74 2.42 -15.75
C LEU A 49 -8.96 3.29 -15.49
N GLN A 50 -10.00 3.13 -16.31
CA GLN A 50 -11.30 3.74 -16.07
C GLN A 50 -12.41 2.82 -16.59
N SER A 51 -13.27 2.38 -15.69
CA SER A 51 -14.40 1.49 -15.99
C SER A 51 -15.61 1.85 -15.13
N ARG A 52 -16.81 1.65 -15.66
CA ARG A 52 -18.08 2.03 -15.03
C ARG A 52 -18.97 0.80 -14.86
N PHE A 53 -19.58 0.66 -13.69
CA PHE A 53 -20.42 -0.48 -13.30
C PHE A 53 -21.75 0.07 -12.77
N ALA A 54 -22.78 0.04 -13.60
CA ALA A 54 -24.11 0.55 -13.26
C ALA A 54 -24.92 -0.49 -12.47
N ASP A 55 -25.65 -0.05 -11.44
CA ASP A 55 -26.45 -0.94 -10.59
C ASP A 55 -27.45 -1.75 -11.40
N ALA A 56 -28.11 -1.12 -12.38
CA ALA A 56 -29.07 -1.78 -13.26
C ALA A 56 -28.48 -2.94 -14.06
N THR A 57 -27.20 -2.84 -14.46
CA THR A 57 -26.51 -3.90 -15.23
C THR A 57 -26.17 -5.11 -14.36
N PHE A 58 -25.91 -4.88 -13.06
CA PHE A 58 -25.47 -5.92 -12.13
C PHE A 58 -26.53 -6.25 -11.06
N GLY A 59 -27.78 -5.85 -11.29
CA GLY A 59 -28.96 -6.16 -10.47
C GLY A 59 -29.04 -5.44 -9.12
N SER A 60 -27.96 -4.84 -8.61
CA SER A 60 -27.96 -4.11 -7.34
C SER A 60 -26.71 -3.24 -7.16
N THR A 61 -26.74 -2.33 -6.18
CA THR A 61 -25.58 -1.55 -5.74
C THR A 61 -24.43 -2.44 -5.25
N LEU A 62 -24.74 -3.55 -4.55
CA LEU A 62 -23.73 -4.50 -4.09
C LEU A 62 -23.14 -5.29 -5.26
N GLY A 63 -23.97 -5.84 -6.14
CA GLY A 63 -23.51 -6.61 -7.30
C GLY A 63 -22.62 -5.79 -8.24
N ALA A 64 -22.96 -4.51 -8.45
CA ALA A 64 -22.11 -3.59 -9.22
C ALA A 64 -20.77 -3.29 -8.51
N LEU A 65 -20.77 -3.18 -7.17
CA LEU A 65 -19.53 -3.01 -6.39
C LEU A 65 -18.65 -4.26 -6.44
N GLU A 66 -19.23 -5.45 -6.36
CA GLU A 66 -18.50 -6.72 -6.48
C GLU A 66 -17.85 -6.85 -7.85
N ALA A 67 -18.59 -6.58 -8.93
CA ALA A 67 -18.06 -6.58 -10.29
C ALA A 67 -16.91 -5.56 -10.46
N ALA A 68 -17.08 -4.35 -9.94
CA ALA A 68 -16.04 -3.32 -9.94
C ALA A 68 -14.78 -3.76 -9.16
N SER A 69 -14.97 -4.44 -8.03
CA SER A 69 -13.88 -4.96 -7.17
C SER A 69 -13.11 -6.07 -7.86
N ILE A 70 -13.82 -7.02 -8.50
CA ILE A 70 -13.23 -8.08 -9.32
C ILE A 70 -12.42 -7.45 -10.47
N HIS A 71 -13.00 -6.49 -11.20
CA HIS A 71 -12.31 -5.80 -12.27
C HIS A 71 -11.03 -5.10 -11.80
N LEU A 72 -11.10 -4.37 -10.68
CA LEU A 72 -9.94 -3.71 -10.09
C LEU A 72 -8.85 -4.72 -9.70
N LYS A 73 -9.22 -5.85 -9.08
CA LYS A 73 -8.27 -6.91 -8.71
C LYS A 73 -7.55 -7.49 -9.94
N HIS A 74 -8.30 -7.84 -10.98
CA HIS A 74 -7.77 -8.44 -12.20
C HIS A 74 -7.00 -7.44 -13.08
N SER A 75 -7.26 -6.13 -12.95
CA SER A 75 -6.53 -5.10 -13.69
C SER A 75 -5.02 -5.06 -13.36
N GLY A 76 -4.60 -5.66 -12.25
CA GLY A 76 -3.22 -5.53 -11.77
C GLY A 76 -2.86 -4.12 -11.28
N HIS A 77 -3.85 -3.23 -11.13
CA HIS A 77 -3.64 -1.89 -10.60
C HIS A 77 -4.16 -1.71 -9.18
N ALA A 78 -4.83 -2.73 -8.64
CA ALA A 78 -5.26 -2.80 -7.25
C ALA A 78 -4.12 -2.54 -6.25
N CYS A 79 -4.44 -1.79 -5.19
CA CYS A 79 -3.63 -1.73 -3.98
C CYS A 79 -4.04 -2.89 -3.07
N LEU A 80 -3.20 -3.92 -3.01
CA LEU A 80 -3.44 -5.07 -2.14
C LEU A 80 -2.89 -4.79 -0.74
N GLU A 81 -3.39 -5.48 0.28
CA GLU A 81 -2.84 -5.38 1.65
C GLU A 81 -1.35 -5.71 1.68
N GLN A 82 -0.97 -6.83 1.06
CA GLN A 82 0.42 -7.28 0.89
C GLN A 82 1.34 -6.27 0.19
N ASP A 83 0.81 -5.21 -0.43
CA ASP A 83 1.64 -4.12 -0.95
C ASP A 83 2.24 -3.24 0.15
N ILE A 84 1.85 -3.47 1.41
CA ILE A 84 2.20 -2.70 2.60
C ILE A 84 2.72 -3.65 3.67
N LEU A 85 3.88 -3.34 4.22
CA LEU A 85 4.38 -3.99 5.42
C LEU A 85 4.08 -3.11 6.61
N GLN A 86 3.09 -3.48 7.43
CA GLN A 86 2.78 -2.76 8.66
C GLN A 86 3.88 -3.00 9.70
N LEU A 87 4.38 -1.94 10.32
CA LEU A 87 5.42 -2.01 11.35
C LEU A 87 4.83 -1.91 12.77
N ASP A 88 3.95 -0.93 12.96
CA ASP A 88 3.15 -0.68 14.17
C ASP A 88 1.87 0.10 13.78
N GLU A 89 1.13 0.69 14.72
CA GLU A 89 -0.09 1.47 14.41
C GLU A 89 0.18 2.76 13.58
N HIS A 90 1.39 3.32 13.70
CA HIS A 90 1.76 4.62 13.16
C HIS A 90 2.74 4.56 12.00
N ALA A 91 3.34 3.39 11.72
CA ALA A 91 4.38 3.21 10.75
C ALA A 91 4.13 2.02 9.80
N ALA A 92 4.34 2.26 8.50
CA ALA A 92 4.18 1.25 7.46
C ALA A 92 5.16 1.47 6.30
N VAL A 93 5.55 0.38 5.62
CA VAL A 93 6.41 0.40 4.43
C VAL A 93 5.61 0.10 3.18
N HIS A 94 5.88 0.84 2.10
CA HIS A 94 5.18 0.70 0.83
C HIS A 94 6.17 0.57 -0.33
N TRP A 95 5.81 -0.22 -1.33
CA TRP A 95 6.44 -0.17 -2.64
C TRP A 95 5.96 1.04 -3.46
N ARG A 96 6.90 1.88 -3.90
CA ARG A 96 6.68 3.08 -4.71
C ARG A 96 7.56 3.05 -5.96
N LYS A 97 6.99 3.44 -7.12
CA LYS A 97 7.79 3.75 -8.32
C LYS A 97 8.35 5.16 -8.15
N ARG A 98 9.65 5.34 -8.37
CA ARG A 98 10.32 6.64 -8.40
C ARG A 98 11.09 6.79 -9.71
N SER A 99 10.91 7.93 -10.38
CA SER A 99 11.63 8.24 -11.62
C SER A 99 13.16 8.15 -11.40
N GLY A 100 13.87 7.54 -12.34
CA GLY A 100 15.33 7.33 -12.29
C GLY A 100 15.83 6.28 -11.29
N VAL A 101 14.99 5.79 -10.37
CA VAL A 101 15.37 4.80 -9.34
C VAL A 101 14.67 3.45 -9.56
N GLY A 102 13.49 3.46 -10.17
CA GLY A 102 12.65 2.28 -10.33
C GLY A 102 11.78 2.04 -9.09
N LEU A 103 11.52 0.78 -8.76
CA LEU A 103 10.71 0.40 -7.60
C LEU A 103 11.54 0.48 -6.31
N CYS A 104 11.03 1.18 -5.29
CA CYS A 104 11.64 1.28 -3.97
C CYS A 104 10.65 1.08 -2.82
N ALA A 105 11.13 0.52 -1.72
CA ALA A 105 10.45 0.45 -0.45
C ALA A 105 10.68 1.76 0.31
N VAL A 106 9.59 2.38 0.75
CA VAL A 106 9.59 3.66 1.48
C VAL A 106 8.69 3.49 2.70
N SER A 107 9.18 3.85 3.88
CA SER A 107 8.35 3.88 5.08
C SER A 107 7.75 5.26 5.30
N TYR A 108 6.58 5.28 5.92
CA TYR A 108 5.92 6.48 6.42
C TYR A 108 5.63 6.29 7.90
N VAL A 109 5.92 7.31 8.69
CA VAL A 109 5.55 7.41 10.09
C VAL A 109 4.54 8.54 10.21
N THR A 110 3.40 8.29 10.84
CA THR A 110 2.37 9.31 11.06
C THR A 110 2.74 10.19 12.25
N SER A 111 2.47 11.50 12.14
CA SER A 111 2.62 12.43 13.26
C SER A 111 1.33 12.49 14.08
N ASN A 112 1.46 12.69 15.39
CA ASN A 112 0.33 12.89 16.31
C ASN A 112 -0.26 14.30 16.22
N GLY A 113 0.42 15.25 15.56
CA GLY A 113 -0.01 16.65 15.43
C GLY A 113 -0.27 17.11 14.00
N PRO A 114 -0.70 18.37 13.80
CA PRO A 114 -0.86 18.96 12.48
C PRO A 114 0.50 19.04 11.77
N GLY A 115 0.68 18.22 10.75
CA GLY A 115 1.93 18.18 9.98
C GLY A 115 2.03 16.95 9.09
N ARG A 116 3.05 16.94 8.24
CA ARG A 116 3.44 15.74 7.50
C ARG A 116 4.34 14.91 8.41
N GLY A 117 3.99 13.65 8.63
CA GLY A 117 4.87 12.74 9.34
C GLY A 117 6.14 12.39 8.53
N GLU A 118 6.98 11.53 9.08
CA GLU A 118 8.29 11.24 8.50
C GLU A 118 8.23 10.23 7.35
N THR A 119 9.20 10.30 6.44
CA THR A 119 9.30 9.38 5.29
C THR A 119 10.74 8.90 5.13
N PHE A 120 10.97 7.59 5.20
CA PHE A 120 12.30 7.02 5.05
C PHE A 120 12.42 6.18 3.79
N PHE A 121 13.53 6.36 3.08
CA PHE A 121 13.93 5.42 2.04
C PHE A 121 14.51 4.16 2.69
N ILE A 122 13.91 3.00 2.39
CA ILE A 122 14.35 1.72 2.95
C ILE A 122 15.32 1.03 2.00
N SER A 123 14.87 0.70 0.78
CA SER A 123 15.69 -0.01 -0.21
C SER A 123 15.08 0.05 -1.61
N THR A 124 15.88 -0.20 -2.64
CA THR A 124 15.39 -0.46 -4.00
C THR A 124 15.03 -1.93 -4.17
N TRP A 125 14.07 -2.25 -5.05
CA TRP A 125 13.73 -3.64 -5.42
C TRP A 125 14.96 -4.47 -5.78
N LYS A 126 15.82 -3.97 -6.69
CA LYS A 126 17.05 -4.66 -7.13
C LYS A 126 17.97 -5.11 -5.98
N ARG A 127 18.01 -4.36 -4.88
CA ARG A 127 18.80 -4.70 -3.69
C ARG A 127 18.12 -5.75 -2.81
N VAL A 128 16.79 -5.71 -2.72
CA VAL A 128 16.02 -6.73 -2.00
C VAL A 128 16.07 -8.05 -2.76
N GLU A 129 15.84 -8.02 -4.06
CA GLU A 129 15.90 -9.18 -4.96
C GLU A 129 17.26 -9.88 -4.95
N SER A 130 18.36 -9.11 -4.93
CA SER A 130 19.71 -9.69 -4.87
C SER A 130 20.11 -10.23 -3.49
N GLY A 131 19.25 -10.13 -2.46
CA GLY A 131 19.52 -10.53 -1.08
C GLY A 131 20.54 -9.65 -0.34
N ARG A 132 21.43 -8.94 -1.06
CA ARG A 132 22.49 -8.08 -0.52
C ARG A 132 21.97 -6.83 0.21
N GLY A 133 20.68 -6.52 0.07
CA GLY A 133 20.04 -5.35 0.67
C GLY A 133 19.38 -5.60 2.02
N LEU A 134 19.27 -6.84 2.49
CA LEU A 134 18.41 -7.18 3.62
C LEU A 134 18.90 -6.66 4.98
N ASP A 135 20.22 -6.62 5.22
CA ASP A 135 20.72 -6.04 6.47
C ASP A 135 20.48 -4.53 6.55
N LYS A 136 20.68 -3.81 5.45
CA LYS A 136 20.35 -2.38 5.36
C LYS A 136 18.86 -2.14 5.45
N PHE A 137 18.05 -3.03 4.87
CA PHE A 137 16.60 -3.01 5.01
C PHE A 137 16.23 -3.12 6.49
N ARG A 138 16.77 -4.11 7.22
CA ARG A 138 16.56 -4.29 8.66
C ARG A 138 16.93 -3.04 9.44
N ALA A 139 18.12 -2.47 9.21
CA ALA A 139 18.57 -1.27 9.90
C ALA A 139 17.61 -0.09 9.68
N LYS A 140 17.09 0.09 8.46
CA LYS A 140 16.12 1.13 8.15
C LYS A 140 14.72 0.86 8.74
N LEU A 141 14.34 -0.40 8.95
CA LEU A 141 13.14 -0.73 9.72
C LEU A 141 13.28 -0.31 11.18
N VAL A 142 14.42 -0.59 11.80
CA VAL A 142 14.72 -0.19 13.19
C VAL A 142 14.70 1.33 13.33
N GLU A 143 15.32 2.06 12.40
CA GLU A 143 15.28 3.52 12.36
C GLU A 143 13.84 4.06 12.25
N THR A 144 13.01 3.44 11.40
CA THR A 144 11.60 3.81 11.25
C THR A 144 10.81 3.57 12.54
N LEU A 145 10.97 2.39 13.15
CA LEU A 145 10.31 2.04 14.41
C LEU A 145 10.76 2.94 15.56
N ALA A 146 12.05 3.28 15.62
CA ALA A 146 12.59 4.19 16.62
C ALA A 146 12.00 5.60 16.46
N CYS A 147 11.89 6.09 15.23
CA CYS A 147 11.22 7.37 14.93
C CYS A 147 9.74 7.33 15.35
N SER A 148 9.01 6.27 15.01
CA SER A 148 7.62 6.05 15.42
C SER A 148 7.46 6.12 16.93
N HIS A 149 8.29 5.37 17.67
CA HIS A 149 8.28 5.36 19.13
C HIS A 149 8.62 6.73 19.73
N ALA A 150 9.67 7.40 19.21
CA ALA A 150 10.06 8.72 19.67
C ALA A 150 8.93 9.76 19.52
N LEU A 151 8.24 9.75 18.37
CA LEU A 151 7.11 10.64 18.11
C LEU A 151 5.88 10.33 18.99
N GLN A 152 5.65 9.07 19.31
CA GLN A 152 4.54 8.66 20.18
C GLN A 152 4.75 9.08 21.63
N HIS A 153 5.99 9.07 22.09
CA HIS A 153 6.35 9.32 23.49
C HIS A 153 6.99 10.70 23.73
N ASP A 154 7.01 11.57 22.70
CA ASP A 154 7.63 12.90 22.72
C ASP A 154 9.09 12.87 23.23
N LEU A 155 9.87 11.90 22.72
CA LEU A 155 11.25 11.69 23.11
C LEU A 155 12.20 12.25 22.05
N ALA A 156 13.25 12.95 22.47
CA ALA A 156 14.34 13.36 21.57
C ALA A 156 15.15 12.15 21.04
N GLN A 157 15.27 11.09 21.85
CA GLN A 157 15.97 9.87 21.49
C GLN A 157 15.34 8.65 22.18
N VAL A 158 15.32 7.52 21.48
CA VAL A 158 14.83 6.25 22.02
C VAL A 158 15.87 5.63 22.97
N PRO A 159 15.49 5.23 24.20
CA PRO A 159 16.41 4.57 25.13
C PRO A 159 16.99 3.26 24.58
N GLU A 160 18.23 2.95 24.93
CA GLU A 160 18.96 1.75 24.46
C GLU A 160 18.20 0.42 24.70
N PRO A 161 17.55 0.19 25.86
CA PRO A 161 16.76 -1.03 26.06
C PRO A 161 15.61 -1.16 25.05
N VAL A 162 14.99 -0.04 24.68
CA VAL A 162 13.90 0.00 23.69
C VAL A 162 14.47 -0.24 22.29
N LEU A 163 15.61 0.37 21.94
CA LEU A 163 16.27 0.11 20.65
C LEU A 163 16.55 -1.39 20.44
N LYS A 164 17.09 -2.08 21.45
CA LYS A 164 17.31 -3.54 21.40
C LYS A 164 16.01 -4.32 21.19
N HIS A 165 14.91 -3.88 21.81
CA HIS A 165 13.60 -4.49 21.58
C HIS A 165 13.13 -4.29 20.12
N LEU A 166 13.30 -3.09 19.58
CA LEU A 166 12.93 -2.76 18.19
C LEU A 166 13.77 -3.53 17.17
N GLU A 167 15.05 -3.79 17.46
CA GLU A 167 15.92 -4.66 16.63
C GLU A 167 15.37 -6.09 16.56
N ILE A 168 14.95 -6.64 17.70
CA ILE A 168 14.32 -7.97 17.77
C ILE A 168 13.00 -7.97 17.01
N GLN A 169 12.17 -6.93 17.17
CA GLN A 169 10.91 -6.78 16.45
C GLN A 169 11.14 -6.74 14.93
N ALA A 170 12.08 -5.93 14.44
CA ALA A 170 12.40 -5.84 13.02
C ALA A 170 12.91 -7.18 12.46
N LYS A 171 13.75 -7.89 13.22
CA LYS A 171 14.22 -9.23 12.84
C LYS A 171 13.07 -10.24 12.75
N LYS A 172 12.17 -10.26 13.73
CA LYS A 172 10.98 -11.13 13.72
C LYS A 172 10.06 -10.81 12.54
N LEU A 173 9.83 -9.52 12.26
CA LEU A 173 9.02 -9.09 11.13
C LEU A 173 9.61 -9.59 9.80
N MET A 174 10.92 -9.46 9.60
CA MET A 174 11.58 -9.94 8.38
C MET A 174 11.56 -11.47 8.22
N ALA A 175 11.31 -12.23 9.28
CA ALA A 175 11.14 -13.67 9.25
C ALA A 175 9.66 -14.11 9.15
N SER A 176 8.73 -13.16 9.02
CA SER A 176 7.29 -13.44 9.03
C SER A 176 6.71 -13.59 7.62
N ALA A 177 5.57 -14.26 7.54
CA ALA A 177 4.79 -14.39 6.30
C ALA A 177 4.35 -13.03 5.72
N SER A 178 4.15 -12.00 6.55
CA SER A 178 3.78 -10.67 6.06
C SER A 178 4.94 -9.99 5.32
N PHE A 179 6.18 -10.22 5.75
CA PHE A 179 7.35 -9.76 5.02
C PHE A 179 7.55 -10.51 3.70
N GLU A 180 7.36 -11.83 3.70
CA GLU A 180 7.40 -12.63 2.47
C GLU A 180 6.34 -12.16 1.46
N ALA A 181 5.10 -11.98 1.90
CA ALA A 181 4.03 -11.42 1.06
C ALA A 181 4.35 -10.02 0.54
N PHE A 182 5.01 -9.19 1.35
CA PHE A 182 5.48 -7.87 0.94
C PHE A 182 6.57 -7.94 -0.13
N VAL A 183 7.53 -8.87 -0.02
CA VAL A 183 8.56 -9.08 -1.04
C VAL A 183 7.95 -9.57 -2.35
N GLU A 184 7.04 -10.54 -2.31
CA GLU A 184 6.31 -11.02 -3.50
C GLU A 184 5.48 -9.92 -4.16
N ALA A 185 4.88 -9.04 -3.37
CA ALA A 185 4.21 -7.85 -3.88
C ALA A 185 5.18 -6.89 -4.59
N GLY A 186 6.41 -6.77 -4.10
CA GLY A 186 7.49 -6.01 -4.73
C GLY A 186 7.86 -6.60 -6.10
N LYS A 187 8.07 -7.92 -6.18
CA LYS A 187 8.40 -8.65 -7.41
C LYS A 187 7.36 -8.40 -8.50
N ARG A 188 6.10 -8.70 -8.18
CA ARG A 188 4.96 -8.49 -9.08
C ARG A 188 4.85 -7.04 -9.57
N LYS A 189 5.18 -6.05 -8.73
CA LYS A 189 5.18 -4.64 -9.14
C LYS A 189 6.37 -4.29 -10.05
N ALA A 190 7.54 -4.83 -9.77
CA ALA A 190 8.74 -4.61 -10.58
C ALA A 190 8.57 -5.18 -11.99
N GLU A 191 8.06 -6.41 -12.11
CA GLU A 191 7.76 -7.06 -13.39
C GLU A 191 6.75 -6.23 -14.22
N ARG A 192 5.67 -5.76 -13.59
CA ARG A 192 4.69 -4.88 -14.27
C ARG A 192 5.29 -3.58 -14.77
N ILE A 193 6.22 -2.99 -14.01
CA ILE A 193 6.92 -1.77 -14.43
C ILE A 193 7.80 -2.06 -15.65
N ALA A 194 8.57 -3.15 -15.61
CA ALA A 194 9.43 -3.54 -16.73
C ALA A 194 8.62 -3.80 -18.01
N VAL A 195 7.49 -4.50 -17.92
CA VAL A 195 6.57 -4.72 -19.05
C VAL A 195 6.02 -3.39 -19.59
N GLY A 196 5.59 -2.49 -18.70
CA GLY A 196 5.07 -1.18 -19.13
C GLY A 196 6.12 -0.33 -19.84
N GLU A 197 7.35 -0.29 -19.32
CA GLU A 197 8.46 0.46 -19.91
C GLU A 197 8.87 -0.13 -21.27
N TYR A 198 8.87 -1.46 -21.41
CA TYR A 198 9.10 -2.12 -22.70
C TYR A 198 8.02 -1.75 -23.72
N VAL A 199 6.74 -1.85 -23.37
CA VAL A 199 5.62 -1.50 -24.28
C VAL A 199 5.68 -0.03 -24.70
N ASP A 200 6.02 0.87 -23.79
CA ASP A 200 6.17 2.30 -24.11
C ASP A 200 7.35 2.55 -25.06
N SER A 201 8.42 1.75 -24.99
CA SER A 201 9.59 1.87 -25.89
C SER A 201 9.35 1.40 -27.34
N LEU A 202 8.25 0.67 -27.57
CA LEU A 202 7.85 0.20 -28.90
C LEU A 202 6.96 1.19 -29.67
N ARG A 203 6.62 2.33 -29.06
CA ARG A 203 5.78 3.39 -29.65
C ARG A 203 6.63 4.54 -30.16
#